data_AF-A0A9E4AHC8-F1
#
_entry.id   AF-A0A9E4AHC8-F1
#
_cell.length_a   1.000
_cell.length_b   1.000
_cell.length_c   1.000
_cell.angle_alpha   90.00
_cell.angle_beta   90.00
_cell.angle_gamma   90.00
#
_symmetry.space_group_name_H-M   'P 1'
#
loop_
_entity.id
_entity.type
_entity.pdbx_description
1 polymer ?
#
loop_
_entity_poly.entity_id
_entity_poly.type
_entity_poly.pdbx_seq_one_letter_code
_entity_poly.pdbx_strand_id
1 'polypeptide(L)'
;MSEKTHKQEELFSQLLEKADSLLTRLQMPAVQSSNEVLDDYIAFRWRQQNGTAQIVPVKHPHLVDTVDLIGIDTQCEALDRNTRQFLQGLPTNHALLWGDRGTGKSSLVKAMLNRYAHDGLRLIGISKEGFIHLQEISELVWERPERYLLFCDDLAFSEDEPEYRELKAVLEGGISECPDNMLIYATSNRRHLMPRQVSENQYPQNEEDELYPREATEEKVSLSDRFGLRLAFYRISQQTYLQIVSHYAQKRGITIPTEELHRAALEWEASSSGRSGRVAFQFITDLAGQLALTDNAQ
;
A
#
# COMPACT_ATOMS: atom_id res chain seq x y z
N MET A 1 21.24 42.64 50.37
CA MET A 1 20.91 41.20 50.18
C MET A 1 19.58 40.97 49.48
N SER A 2 18.63 41.92 49.46
CA SER A 2 17.28 41.71 48.90
C SER A 2 17.18 41.64 47.37
N GLU A 3 18.00 42.40 46.64
CA GLU A 3 17.88 42.53 45.17
C GLU A 3 18.39 41.30 44.38
N LYS A 4 19.44 40.64 44.89
CA LYS A 4 19.98 39.42 44.25
C LYS A 4 19.03 38.23 44.40
N THR A 5 18.38 38.10 45.56
CA THR A 5 17.40 37.05 45.83
C THR A 5 16.15 37.23 44.97
N HIS A 6 15.66 38.47 44.84
CA HIS A 6 14.49 38.77 44.02
C HIS A 6 14.71 38.48 42.54
N LYS A 7 15.92 38.77 42.03
CA LYS A 7 16.31 38.46 40.64
C LYS A 7 16.51 36.96 40.40
N GLN A 8 16.90 36.19 41.43
CA GLN A 8 17.00 34.74 41.36
C GLN A 8 15.62 34.07 41.36
N GLU A 9 14.67 34.57 42.16
CA GLU A 9 13.29 34.08 42.16
C GLU A 9 12.57 34.37 40.83
N GLU A 10 12.82 35.52 40.23
CA GLU A 10 12.29 35.87 38.91
C GLU A 10 12.87 35.00 37.80
N LEU A 11 14.18 34.74 37.83
CA LEU A 11 14.83 33.85 36.86
C LEU A 11 14.35 32.40 37.00
N PHE A 12 14.13 31.93 38.23
CA PHE A 12 13.62 30.60 38.52
C PHE A 12 12.16 30.45 38.05
N SER A 13 11.34 31.47 38.26
CA SER A 13 9.95 31.49 37.78
C SER A 13 9.88 31.47 36.25
N GLN A 14 10.74 32.23 35.56
CA GLN A 14 10.84 32.19 34.09
C GLN A 14 11.34 30.83 33.58
N LEU A 15 12.21 30.15 34.33
CA LEU A 15 12.68 28.81 34.00
C LEU A 15 11.56 27.78 34.16
N LEU A 16 10.78 27.88 35.23
CA LEU A 16 9.61 27.04 35.46
C LEU A 16 8.55 27.26 34.39
N GLU A 17 8.22 28.50 34.02
CA GLU A 17 7.27 28.78 32.93
C GLU A 17 7.75 28.23 31.57
N LYS A 18 9.05 28.34 31.27
CA LYS A 18 9.61 27.75 30.05
C LYS A 18 9.59 26.24 30.09
N ALA A 19 9.92 25.62 31.22
CA ALA A 19 9.83 24.18 31.40
C ALA A 19 8.39 23.70 31.27
N ASP A 20 7.42 24.41 31.84
CA ASP A 20 6.00 24.09 31.75
C ASP A 20 5.48 24.28 30.32
N SER A 21 5.94 25.31 29.59
CA SER A 21 5.61 25.48 28.17
C SER A 21 6.21 24.39 27.28
N LEU A 22 7.40 23.87 27.63
CA LEU A 22 8.03 22.75 26.94
C LEU A 22 7.31 21.46 27.27
N LEU A 23 6.96 21.22 28.53
CA LEU A 23 6.16 20.07 28.96
C LEU A 23 4.77 20.10 28.33
N THR A 24 4.13 21.25 28.21
CA THR A 24 2.83 21.42 27.54
C THR A 24 2.95 21.23 26.02
N ARG A 25 4.07 21.62 25.40
CA ARG A 25 4.38 21.27 24.00
C ARG A 25 4.72 19.79 23.80
N LEU A 26 5.26 19.14 24.83
CA LEU A 26 5.60 17.72 24.87
C LEU A 26 4.44 16.85 25.36
N GLN A 27 3.35 17.44 25.88
CA GLN A 27 2.07 16.79 26.06
C GLN A 27 1.51 16.48 24.67
N MET A 28 2.04 15.41 24.10
CA MET A 28 1.43 14.69 23.00
C MET A 28 0.00 14.37 23.45
N PRO A 29 -1.00 14.42 22.53
CA PRO A 29 -2.28 13.79 22.83
C PRO A 29 -1.97 12.38 23.33
N ALA A 30 -2.58 12.00 24.46
CA ALA A 30 -2.35 10.72 25.12
C ALA A 30 -2.18 9.65 24.04
N VAL A 31 -0.96 9.09 23.95
CA VAL A 31 -0.69 7.96 23.08
C VAL A 31 -1.63 6.89 23.59
N GLN A 32 -2.75 6.69 22.90
CA GLN A 32 -3.59 5.53 23.12
C GLN A 32 -2.63 4.35 23.04
N SER A 33 -2.66 3.50 24.07
CA SER A 33 -1.78 2.36 24.08
C SER A 33 -1.97 1.61 22.76
N SER A 34 -0.87 1.21 22.11
CA SER A 34 -0.93 0.61 20.76
C SER A 34 -1.90 -0.58 20.69
N ASN A 35 -2.14 -1.25 21.82
CA ASN A 35 -3.12 -2.30 21.97
C ASN A 35 -4.58 -1.82 21.87
N GLU A 36 -4.97 -0.72 22.53
CA GLU A 36 -6.35 -0.19 22.45
C GLU A 36 -6.71 0.27 21.03
N VAL A 37 -5.73 0.79 20.29
CA VAL A 37 -5.92 1.23 18.91
C VAL A 37 -6.24 0.06 17.98
N LEU A 38 -5.71 -1.14 18.24
CA LEU A 38 -5.87 -2.30 17.34
C LEU A 38 -7.27 -2.93 17.41
N ASP A 39 -7.97 -2.76 18.53
CA ASP A 39 -9.28 -3.38 18.77
C ASP A 39 -10.41 -2.67 17.99
N ASP A 40 -10.32 -1.34 17.85
CA ASP A 40 -11.41 -0.49 17.35
C ASP A 40 -11.39 -0.26 15.83
N TYR A 41 -10.31 -0.65 15.14
CA TYR A 41 -10.10 -0.30 13.74
C TYR A 41 -9.73 -1.52 12.88
N ILE A 42 -10.13 -1.46 11.61
CA ILE A 42 -9.83 -2.52 10.63
C ILE A 42 -8.58 -2.24 9.79
N ALA A 43 -8.10 -1.00 9.81
CA ALA A 43 -7.02 -0.54 8.97
C ALA A 43 -6.10 0.42 9.72
N PHE A 44 -4.81 0.30 9.45
CA PHE A 44 -3.75 1.00 10.13
C PHE A 44 -2.68 1.48 9.15
N ARG A 45 -1.83 2.38 9.59
CA ARG A 45 -0.57 2.72 8.92
C ARG A 45 0.56 2.71 9.92
N TRP A 46 1.68 2.14 9.51
CA TRP A 46 2.94 2.35 10.21
C TRP A 46 3.50 3.71 9.81
N ARG A 47 3.84 4.55 10.79
CA ARG A 47 4.42 5.87 10.56
C ARG A 47 5.57 6.13 11.52
N GLN A 48 6.62 6.72 10.99
CA GLN A 48 7.65 7.34 11.79
C GLN A 48 7.29 8.81 12.04
N GLN A 49 7.17 9.18 13.32
CA GLN A 49 6.97 10.57 13.74
C GLN A 49 7.98 10.92 14.82
N ASN A 50 8.73 12.00 14.62
CA ASN A 50 9.70 12.52 15.60
C ASN A 50 10.71 11.45 16.10
N GLY A 51 11.17 10.57 15.21
CA GLY A 51 12.12 9.50 15.54
C GLY A 51 11.50 8.26 16.19
N THR A 52 10.20 8.27 16.50
CA THR A 52 9.48 7.10 17.02
C THR A 52 8.61 6.49 15.93
N ALA A 53 8.73 5.19 15.70
CA ALA A 53 7.85 4.44 14.81
C ALA A 53 6.62 3.98 15.59
N GLN A 54 5.43 4.20 15.04
CA GLN A 54 4.18 3.81 15.68
C GLN A 54 3.10 3.41 14.67
N ILE A 55 2.19 2.55 15.13
CA ILE A 55 0.96 2.23 14.41
C ILE A 55 -0.08 3.33 14.62
N VAL A 56 -0.75 3.74 13.54
CA VAL A 56 -1.78 4.78 13.56
C VAL A 56 -3.04 4.27 12.88
N PRO A 57 -4.24 4.44 13.47
CA PRO A 57 -5.47 3.94 12.86
C PRO A 57 -5.85 4.77 11.63
N VAL A 58 -6.40 4.10 10.62
CA VAL A 58 -7.03 4.73 9.46
C VAL A 58 -8.54 4.78 9.71
N LYS A 59 -9.02 5.91 10.27
CA LYS A 59 -10.43 6.08 10.66
C LYS A 59 -11.43 5.91 9.52
N HIS A 60 -11.04 6.30 8.31
CA HIS A 60 -11.86 6.19 7.11
C HIS A 60 -11.06 5.48 6.01
N PRO A 61 -10.94 4.14 6.07
CA PRO A 61 -10.23 3.40 5.05
C PRO A 61 -10.98 3.50 3.73
N HIS A 62 -10.23 3.63 2.63
CA HIS A 62 -10.81 3.54 1.29
C HIS A 62 -11.09 2.06 1.00
N LEU A 63 -12.35 1.66 1.18
CA LEU A 63 -12.85 0.33 0.88
C LEU A 63 -13.30 0.25 -0.58
N VAL A 64 -12.96 -0.84 -1.24
CA VAL A 64 -13.30 -1.10 -2.64
C VAL A 64 -14.12 -2.38 -2.69
N ASP A 65 -15.17 -2.41 -3.52
CA ASP A 65 -15.90 -3.64 -3.75
C ASP A 65 -15.25 -4.44 -4.89
N THR A 66 -15.14 -5.75 -4.72
CA THR A 66 -14.68 -6.66 -5.78
C THR A 66 -15.50 -6.54 -7.06
N VAL A 67 -16.79 -6.18 -6.97
CA VAL A 67 -17.63 -6.00 -8.18
C VAL A 67 -17.22 -4.78 -9.03
N ASP A 68 -16.45 -3.84 -8.46
CA ASP A 68 -15.93 -2.69 -9.19
C ASP A 68 -14.62 -3.00 -9.94
N LEU A 69 -14.07 -4.21 -9.76
CA LEU A 69 -12.77 -4.63 -10.30
C LEU A 69 -12.94 -5.44 -11.60
N ILE A 70 -13.33 -4.76 -12.66
CA ILE A 70 -13.63 -5.39 -13.95
C ILE A 70 -12.36 -5.70 -14.76
N GLY A 71 -12.30 -6.91 -15.33
CA GLY A 71 -11.25 -7.34 -16.24
C GLY A 71 -9.99 -7.89 -15.55
N ILE A 72 -10.08 -8.16 -14.24
CA ILE A 72 -9.00 -8.75 -13.43
C ILE A 72 -9.49 -9.97 -12.62
N ASP A 73 -10.49 -10.69 -13.14
CA ASP A 73 -11.17 -11.78 -12.45
C ASP A 73 -10.21 -12.89 -11.98
N THR A 74 -9.23 -13.25 -12.81
CA THR A 74 -8.24 -14.28 -12.46
C THR A 74 -7.31 -13.84 -11.32
N GLN A 75 -6.92 -12.55 -11.29
CA GLN A 75 -6.15 -11.97 -10.19
C GLN A 75 -7.00 -11.89 -8.92
N CYS A 76 -8.28 -11.52 -9.05
CA CYS A 76 -9.24 -11.49 -7.95
C CYS A 76 -9.38 -12.86 -7.30
N GLU A 77 -9.67 -13.91 -8.08
CA GLU A 77 -9.83 -15.28 -7.60
C GLU A 77 -8.58 -15.82 -6.91
N ALA A 78 -7.41 -15.55 -7.49
CA ALA A 78 -6.14 -16.03 -6.94
C ALA A 78 -5.81 -15.35 -5.60
N LEU A 79 -5.98 -14.03 -5.50
CA LEU A 79 -5.74 -13.32 -4.24
C LEU A 79 -6.79 -13.65 -3.18
N ASP A 80 -8.06 -13.77 -3.58
CA ASP A 80 -9.16 -14.17 -2.72
C ASP A 80 -8.93 -15.55 -2.08
N ARG A 81 -8.54 -16.54 -2.89
CA ARG A 81 -8.20 -17.88 -2.40
C ARG A 81 -7.08 -17.82 -1.37
N ASN A 82 -6.00 -17.08 -1.65
CA ASN A 82 -4.86 -16.93 -0.75
C ASN A 82 -5.27 -16.23 0.56
N THR A 83 -6.09 -15.18 0.49
CA THR A 83 -6.60 -14.49 1.68
C THR A 83 -7.53 -15.37 2.52
N ARG A 84 -8.38 -16.20 1.89
CA ARG A 84 -9.21 -17.17 2.63
C ARG A 84 -8.39 -18.24 3.33
N GLN A 85 -7.35 -18.76 2.67
CA GLN A 85 -6.42 -19.69 3.28
C GLN A 85 -5.75 -19.07 4.52
N PHE A 86 -5.32 -17.81 4.43
CA PHE A 86 -4.69 -17.08 5.53
C PHE A 86 -5.61 -16.94 6.74
N LEU A 87 -6.87 -16.55 6.49
CA LEU A 87 -7.90 -16.43 7.53
C LEU A 87 -8.17 -17.76 8.24
N GLN A 88 -8.08 -18.87 7.50
CA GLN A 88 -8.29 -20.22 8.04
C GLN A 88 -7.04 -20.84 8.68
N GLY A 89 -5.90 -20.13 8.69
CA GLY A 89 -4.62 -20.68 9.16
C GLY A 89 -4.09 -21.82 8.28
N LEU A 90 -4.48 -21.84 7.00
CA LEU A 90 -3.96 -22.78 6.01
C LEU A 90 -2.69 -22.24 5.35
N PRO A 91 -1.88 -23.08 4.67
CA PRO A 91 -0.70 -22.61 3.96
C PRO A 91 -1.01 -21.51 2.94
N THR A 92 -0.22 -20.43 2.99
CA THR A 92 -0.38 -19.23 2.15
C THR A 92 0.93 -18.68 1.66
N ASN A 93 0.84 -17.82 0.64
CA ASN A 93 2.01 -17.14 0.08
C ASN A 93 1.93 -15.62 0.28
N HIS A 94 3.07 -15.01 0.54
CA HIS A 94 3.25 -13.58 0.31
C HIS A 94 2.94 -13.26 -1.16
N ALA A 95 2.27 -12.12 -1.39
CA ALA A 95 1.77 -11.76 -2.72
C ALA A 95 2.44 -10.50 -3.28
N LEU A 96 2.88 -10.56 -4.54
CA LEU A 96 3.34 -9.43 -5.32
C LEU A 96 2.39 -9.19 -6.51
N LEU A 97 1.71 -8.06 -6.50
CA LEU A 97 0.86 -7.60 -7.60
C LEU A 97 1.67 -6.60 -8.43
N TRP A 98 2.02 -6.93 -9.67
CA TRP A 98 2.89 -6.09 -10.49
C TRP A 98 2.28 -5.75 -11.84
N GLY A 99 2.70 -4.62 -12.43
CA GLY A 99 2.32 -4.24 -13.78
C GLY A 99 1.84 -2.79 -13.89
N ASP A 100 1.01 -2.48 -14.88
CA ASP A 100 0.70 -1.11 -15.26
C ASP A 100 -0.03 -0.30 -14.18
N ARG A 101 0.14 1.02 -14.19
CA ARG A 101 -0.53 1.94 -13.25
C ARG A 101 -2.03 2.00 -13.55
N GLY A 102 -2.84 2.10 -12.50
CA GLY A 102 -4.29 2.30 -12.63
C GLY A 102 -5.10 1.06 -13.03
N THR A 103 -4.49 -0.12 -13.04
CA THR A 103 -5.12 -1.43 -13.38
C THR A 103 -5.81 -2.12 -12.20
N GLY A 104 -5.77 -1.53 -11.00
CA GLY A 104 -6.50 -2.05 -9.83
C GLY A 104 -5.68 -2.83 -8.81
N LYS A 105 -4.35 -2.90 -8.92
CA LYS A 105 -3.46 -3.61 -7.97
C LYS A 105 -3.75 -3.29 -6.50
N SER A 106 -3.64 -2.01 -6.11
CA SER A 106 -3.86 -1.57 -4.74
C SER A 106 -5.34 -1.63 -4.36
N SER A 107 -6.24 -1.48 -5.34
CA SER A 107 -7.69 -1.59 -5.15
C SER A 107 -8.09 -3.03 -4.81
N LEU A 108 -7.43 -4.03 -5.41
CA LEU A 108 -7.69 -5.43 -5.13
C LEU A 108 -7.32 -5.81 -3.68
N VAL A 109 -6.19 -5.33 -3.16
CA VAL A 109 -5.84 -5.55 -1.74
C VAL A 109 -6.86 -4.88 -0.80
N LYS A 110 -7.31 -3.66 -1.13
CA LYS A 110 -8.37 -2.97 -0.37
C LYS A 110 -9.71 -3.71 -0.45
N ALA A 111 -10.00 -4.36 -1.56
CA ALA A 111 -11.19 -5.18 -1.71
C ALA A 111 -11.14 -6.43 -0.83
N MET A 112 -9.97 -7.03 -0.63
CA MET A 112 -9.80 -8.11 0.35
C MET A 112 -10.11 -7.64 1.78
N LEU A 113 -9.61 -6.46 2.17
CA LEU A 113 -9.97 -5.87 3.47
C LEU A 113 -11.49 -5.66 3.58
N ASN A 114 -12.12 -5.03 2.58
CA ASN A 114 -13.55 -4.78 2.59
C ASN A 114 -14.36 -6.09 2.72
N ARG A 115 -13.93 -7.15 2.02
CA ARG A 115 -14.61 -8.45 2.01
C ARG A 115 -14.49 -9.19 3.35
N TYR A 116 -13.33 -9.12 4.01
CA TYR A 116 -12.98 -10.01 5.12
C TYR A 116 -12.72 -9.31 6.46
N ALA A 117 -12.95 -8.00 6.57
CA ALA A 117 -12.76 -7.27 7.82
C ALA A 117 -13.59 -7.86 8.98
N HIS A 118 -14.82 -8.32 8.69
CA HIS A 118 -15.70 -8.98 9.65
C HIS A 118 -15.23 -10.38 10.05
N ASP A 119 -14.43 -11.04 9.21
CA ASP A 119 -13.84 -12.36 9.46
C ASP A 119 -12.49 -12.26 10.20
N GLY A 120 -12.12 -11.08 10.69
CA GLY A 120 -10.88 -10.85 11.45
C GLY A 120 -9.69 -10.39 10.60
N LEU A 121 -9.88 -10.07 9.32
CA LEU A 121 -8.82 -9.48 8.51
C LEU A 121 -8.56 -8.02 8.93
N ARG A 122 -7.28 -7.65 9.05
CA ARG A 122 -6.81 -6.29 9.30
C ARG A 122 -5.77 -5.91 8.27
N LEU A 123 -5.64 -4.61 7.98
CA LEU A 123 -4.65 -4.11 7.01
C LEU A 123 -3.71 -3.11 7.68
N ILE A 124 -2.41 -3.36 7.63
CA ILE A 124 -1.38 -2.42 8.07
C ILE A 124 -0.66 -1.91 6.83
N GLY A 125 -0.91 -0.65 6.46
CA GLY A 125 -0.19 0.01 5.38
C GLY A 125 1.20 0.47 5.82
N ILE A 126 2.24 0.11 5.07
CA ILE A 126 3.61 0.55 5.31
C ILE A 126 4.18 1.23 4.06
N SER A 127 5.15 2.13 4.25
CA SER A 127 6.04 2.54 3.17
C SER A 127 7.17 1.54 3.01
N LYS A 128 7.99 1.71 1.97
CA LYS A 128 9.19 0.89 1.76
C LYS A 128 10.11 0.94 2.99
N GLU A 129 10.35 2.14 3.52
CA GLU A 129 11.18 2.38 4.71
C GLU A 129 10.62 1.67 5.94
N GLY A 130 9.32 1.36 5.97
CA GLY A 130 8.68 0.61 7.03
C GLY A 130 9.17 -0.84 7.16
N PHE A 131 9.81 -1.42 6.13
CA PHE A 131 10.35 -2.78 6.21
C PHE A 131 11.49 -2.91 7.23
N ILE A 132 12.17 -1.83 7.60
CA ILE A 132 13.17 -1.87 8.68
C ILE A 132 12.55 -2.18 10.05
N HIS A 133 11.23 -2.02 10.18
CA HIS A 133 10.48 -2.19 11.42
C HIS A 133 9.63 -3.47 11.43
N LEU A 134 9.95 -4.45 10.57
CA LEU A 134 9.18 -5.68 10.47
C LEU A 134 9.09 -6.43 11.79
N GLN A 135 10.18 -6.43 12.57
CA GLN A 135 10.20 -7.10 13.86
C GLN A 135 9.25 -6.43 14.86
N GLU A 136 9.30 -5.10 15.01
CA GLU A 136 8.43 -4.37 15.93
C GLU A 136 6.95 -4.48 15.53
N ILE A 137 6.66 -4.48 14.22
CA ILE A 137 5.30 -4.72 13.72
C ILE A 137 4.85 -6.15 14.03
N SER A 138 5.73 -7.13 13.88
CA SER A 138 5.44 -8.54 14.18
C SER A 138 5.14 -8.75 15.65
N GLU A 139 5.97 -8.22 16.54
CA GLU A 139 5.80 -8.29 18.00
C GLU A 139 4.47 -7.66 18.44
N LEU A 140 4.08 -6.55 17.80
CA LEU A 140 2.81 -5.87 18.10
C LEU A 140 1.57 -6.73 17.78
N VAL A 141 1.63 -7.58 16.75
CA VAL A 141 0.48 -8.38 16.31
C VAL A 141 0.55 -9.85 16.75
N TRP A 142 1.68 -10.33 17.25
CA TRP A 142 1.97 -11.76 17.47
C TRP A 142 0.89 -12.52 18.24
N GLU A 143 0.44 -11.99 19.37
CA GLU A 143 -0.52 -12.68 20.26
C GLU A 143 -1.99 -12.41 19.91
N ARG A 144 -2.23 -11.72 18.79
CA ARG A 144 -3.57 -11.25 18.44
C ARG A 144 -4.37 -12.28 17.63
N PRO A 145 -5.69 -12.40 17.88
CA PRO A 145 -6.54 -13.35 17.17
C PRO A 145 -6.81 -12.92 15.71
N GLU A 146 -6.69 -11.63 15.40
CA GLU A 146 -6.84 -11.11 14.05
C GLU A 146 -5.71 -11.56 13.10
N ARG A 147 -5.98 -11.47 11.80
CA ARG A 147 -5.03 -11.78 10.73
C ARG A 147 -4.67 -10.50 9.98
N TYR A 148 -3.38 -10.17 9.95
CA TYR A 148 -2.88 -8.88 9.48
C TYR A 148 -2.24 -8.99 8.10
N LEU A 149 -2.80 -8.27 7.13
CA LEU A 149 -2.12 -8.01 5.86
C LEU A 149 -1.19 -6.82 6.04
N LEU A 150 0.12 -7.05 5.91
CA LEU A 150 1.11 -5.99 5.80
C LEU A 150 1.20 -5.54 4.34
N PHE A 151 0.76 -4.32 4.06
CA PHE A 151 0.58 -3.81 2.71
C PHE A 151 1.54 -2.68 2.35
N CYS A 152 2.40 -2.92 1.36
CA CYS A 152 3.26 -1.90 0.77
C CYS A 152 2.80 -1.56 -0.66
N ASP A 153 2.48 -0.29 -0.91
CA ASP A 153 2.08 0.19 -2.24
C ASP A 153 3.29 0.73 -3.01
N ASP A 154 3.38 0.43 -4.30
CA ASP A 154 4.45 0.84 -5.22
C ASP A 154 5.88 0.51 -4.75
N LEU A 155 6.11 -0.75 -4.39
CA LEU A 155 7.40 -1.28 -3.99
C LEU A 155 8.40 -1.27 -5.15
N ALA A 156 9.53 -0.59 -4.94
CA ALA A 156 10.70 -0.62 -5.80
C ALA A 156 11.94 -0.23 -4.97
N PHE A 157 13.05 -0.91 -5.22
CA PHE A 157 14.31 -0.70 -4.51
C PHE A 157 15.39 -0.11 -5.44
N SER A 158 16.42 0.45 -4.81
CA SER A 158 17.72 0.80 -5.39
C SER A 158 18.82 -0.12 -4.81
N GLU A 159 20.01 -0.14 -5.41
CA GLU A 159 21.12 -0.98 -4.92
C GLU A 159 21.45 -0.66 -3.44
N ASP A 160 21.70 -1.71 -2.65
CA ASP A 160 22.13 -1.68 -1.24
C ASP A 160 21.18 -1.06 -0.20
N GLU A 161 19.86 -1.06 -0.48
CA GLU A 161 18.86 -0.60 0.48
C GLU A 161 18.69 -1.58 1.67
N PRO A 162 18.71 -1.13 2.94
CA PRO A 162 18.50 -2.01 4.10
C PRO A 162 17.11 -2.67 4.10
N GLU A 163 16.08 -1.97 3.61
CA GLU A 163 14.71 -2.47 3.46
C GLU A 163 14.63 -3.73 2.59
N TYR A 164 15.50 -3.82 1.57
CA TYR A 164 15.61 -4.98 0.70
C TYR A 164 16.08 -6.21 1.47
N ARG A 165 17.08 -6.04 2.36
CA ARG A 165 17.64 -7.13 3.16
C ARG A 165 16.63 -7.67 4.17
N GLU A 166 15.88 -6.78 4.83
CA GLU A 166 14.82 -7.17 5.76
C GLU A 166 13.70 -7.94 5.06
N LEU A 167 13.19 -7.41 3.95
CA LEU A 167 12.16 -8.11 3.18
C LEU A 167 12.67 -9.43 2.62
N LYS A 168 13.91 -9.51 2.15
CA LYS A 168 14.55 -10.75 1.70
C LYS A 168 14.57 -11.79 2.81
N ALA A 169 15.04 -11.42 4.00
CA ALA A 169 15.15 -12.33 5.14
C ALA A 169 13.79 -12.93 5.53
N VAL A 170 12.74 -12.10 5.54
CA VAL A 170 11.37 -12.57 5.82
C VAL A 170 10.87 -13.54 4.75
N LEU A 171 11.06 -13.22 3.46
CA LEU A 171 10.58 -14.07 2.38
C LEU A 171 11.35 -15.40 2.26
N GLU A 172 12.59 -15.47 2.75
CA GLU A 172 13.41 -16.69 2.78
C GLU A 172 13.19 -17.55 4.02
N GLY A 173 12.39 -17.09 5.00
CA GLY A 173 12.23 -17.79 6.27
C GLY A 173 13.51 -17.77 7.11
N GLY A 174 14.19 -16.61 7.16
CA GLY A 174 15.35 -16.40 8.02
C GLY A 174 15.02 -16.46 9.52
N ILE A 175 15.97 -16.07 10.37
CA ILE A 175 15.86 -16.20 11.85
C ILE A 175 14.64 -15.44 12.42
N SER A 176 14.23 -14.36 11.77
CA SER A 176 13.03 -13.57 12.14
C SER A 176 11.85 -14.01 11.28
N GLU A 177 11.13 -15.03 11.73
CA GLU A 177 9.92 -15.52 11.06
C GLU A 177 8.76 -14.54 11.26
N CYS A 178 7.99 -14.25 10.21
CA CYS A 178 6.72 -13.55 10.38
C CYS A 178 5.76 -14.43 11.19
N PRO A 179 4.98 -13.87 12.13
CA PRO A 179 3.98 -14.66 12.82
C PRO A 179 2.97 -15.24 11.84
N ASP A 180 2.41 -16.41 12.16
CA ASP A 180 1.37 -17.08 11.37
C ASP A 180 0.14 -16.22 11.10
N ASN A 181 -0.06 -15.16 11.89
CA ASN A 181 -1.13 -14.20 11.75
C ASN A 181 -0.76 -12.94 10.96
N MET A 182 0.39 -12.90 10.27
CA MET A 182 0.80 -11.80 9.41
C MET A 182 1.18 -12.27 8.00
N LEU A 183 0.73 -11.54 6.97
CA LEU A 183 1.01 -11.85 5.57
C LEU A 183 1.34 -10.59 4.77
N ILE A 184 2.41 -10.64 3.97
CA ILE A 184 2.88 -9.48 3.17
C ILE A 184 2.25 -9.48 1.79
N TYR A 185 1.51 -8.41 1.48
CA TYR A 185 1.04 -8.07 0.13
C TYR A 185 1.74 -6.80 -0.36
N ALA A 186 2.33 -6.82 -1.54
CA ALA A 186 2.97 -5.66 -2.14
C ALA A 186 2.42 -5.38 -3.54
N THR A 187 2.34 -4.10 -3.93
CA THR A 187 2.17 -3.74 -5.34
C THR A 187 3.47 -3.21 -5.93
N SER A 188 3.69 -3.37 -7.23
CA SER A 188 4.79 -2.70 -7.93
C SER A 188 4.37 -2.26 -9.34
N ASN A 189 4.92 -1.15 -9.79
CA ASN A 189 4.82 -0.75 -11.20
C ASN A 189 5.87 -1.45 -12.10
N ARG A 190 6.78 -2.23 -11.50
CA ARG A 190 7.83 -2.96 -12.21
C ARG A 190 7.65 -4.45 -12.00
N ARG A 191 7.96 -5.26 -13.02
CA ARG A 191 8.00 -6.72 -12.88
C ARG A 191 9.09 -7.18 -11.91
N HIS A 192 10.23 -6.49 -11.96
CA HIS A 192 11.36 -6.70 -11.06
C HIS A 192 11.42 -5.54 -10.08
N LEU A 193 11.52 -5.87 -8.79
CA LEU A 193 11.62 -4.88 -7.72
C LEU A 193 12.94 -4.09 -7.74
N MET A 194 13.94 -4.58 -8.49
CA MET A 194 15.23 -3.93 -8.73
C MET A 194 15.39 -3.60 -10.23
N PRO A 195 15.98 -2.43 -10.58
CA PRO A 195 16.35 -2.16 -11.96
C PRO A 195 17.46 -3.11 -12.43
N ARG A 196 17.41 -3.58 -13.68
CA ARG A 196 18.53 -4.25 -14.35
C ARG A 196 19.50 -3.21 -14.89
N GLN A 197 20.80 -3.35 -14.67
CA GLN A 197 21.78 -2.42 -15.26
C GLN A 197 21.92 -2.71 -16.77
N VAL A 198 22.05 -1.66 -17.59
CA VAL A 198 22.13 -1.78 -19.07
C VAL A 198 23.42 -2.48 -19.53
N SER A 199 24.47 -2.48 -18.71
CA SER A 199 25.72 -3.22 -18.92
C SER A 199 25.55 -4.74 -18.80
N GLU A 200 24.58 -5.22 -18.01
CA GLU A 200 24.28 -6.66 -17.82
C GLU A 200 23.58 -7.28 -19.05
N ASN A 201 23.17 -6.47 -20.04
CA ASN A 201 22.61 -6.93 -21.31
C ASN A 201 23.68 -7.19 -22.39
N GLN A 202 24.96 -6.97 -22.11
CA GLN A 202 26.05 -7.30 -23.03
C GLN A 202 26.44 -8.77 -22.82
N TYR A 203 26.38 -9.58 -23.87
CA TYR A 203 26.94 -10.94 -23.84
C TYR A 203 28.43 -10.87 -23.47
N PRO A 204 28.91 -11.68 -22.51
CA PRO A 204 30.33 -11.70 -22.16
C PRO A 204 31.14 -12.09 -23.40
N GLN A 205 32.19 -11.32 -23.69
CA GLN A 205 33.08 -11.59 -24.81
C GLN A 205 34.15 -12.65 -24.48
N ASN A 206 34.36 -12.96 -23.20
CA ASN A 206 35.40 -13.89 -22.71
C ASN A 206 34.88 -14.79 -21.57
N GLU A 207 35.42 -16.02 -21.48
CA GLU A 207 35.00 -17.06 -20.51
C GLU A 207 35.31 -16.74 -19.04
N GLU A 208 36.28 -15.86 -18.75
CA GLU A 208 36.65 -15.46 -17.38
C GLU A 208 35.71 -14.39 -16.78
N ASP A 209 35.01 -13.63 -17.62
CA ASP A 209 33.98 -12.65 -17.22
C ASP A 209 32.61 -13.30 -16.98
N GLU A 210 32.46 -14.63 -17.12
CA GLU A 210 31.16 -15.30 -16.95
C GLU A 210 30.78 -15.58 -15.50
N LEU A 211 31.76 -15.68 -14.59
CA LEU A 211 31.53 -16.19 -13.22
C LEU A 211 31.07 -15.09 -12.25
N TYR A 212 31.50 -13.84 -12.42
CA TYR A 212 31.19 -12.75 -11.48
C TYR A 212 29.91 -11.92 -11.79
N PRO A 213 29.42 -11.80 -13.05
CA PRO A 213 28.16 -11.12 -13.34
C PRO A 213 26.91 -11.96 -13.06
N ARG A 214 26.97 -13.29 -13.22
CA ARG A 214 25.79 -14.15 -13.06
C ARG A 214 25.27 -14.20 -11.63
N GLU A 215 26.15 -14.29 -10.63
CA GLU A 215 25.77 -14.37 -9.22
C GLU A 215 25.03 -13.10 -8.74
N ALA A 216 25.53 -11.90 -9.11
CA ALA A 216 24.89 -10.63 -8.76
C ALA A 216 23.59 -10.38 -9.53
N THR A 217 23.49 -10.79 -10.80
CA THR A 217 22.27 -10.65 -11.60
C THR A 217 21.18 -11.65 -11.21
N GLU A 218 21.53 -12.89 -10.83
CA GLU A 218 20.59 -13.87 -10.27
C GLU A 218 20.03 -13.40 -8.93
N GLU A 219 20.87 -12.81 -8.06
CA GLU A 219 20.42 -12.31 -6.77
C GLU A 219 19.43 -11.13 -6.87
N LYS A 220 19.58 -10.24 -7.87
CA LYS A 220 18.69 -9.08 -8.11
C LYS A 220 17.33 -9.46 -8.75
N VAL A 221 17.28 -10.53 -9.55
CA VAL A 221 16.01 -11.13 -10.01
C VAL A 221 15.31 -11.86 -8.86
N SER A 222 16.08 -12.32 -7.86
CA SER A 222 15.60 -13.27 -6.84
C SER A 222 14.54 -12.74 -5.88
N LEU A 223 14.49 -11.45 -5.52
CA LEU A 223 13.49 -11.02 -4.52
C LEU A 223 12.05 -11.11 -5.03
N SER A 224 11.82 -10.72 -6.28
CA SER A 224 10.47 -10.80 -6.87
C SER A 224 10.02 -12.26 -7.01
N ASP A 225 10.95 -13.18 -7.27
CA ASP A 225 10.67 -14.62 -7.41
C ASP A 225 10.39 -15.33 -6.07
N ARG A 226 10.80 -14.74 -4.93
CA ARG A 226 10.49 -15.25 -3.59
C ARG A 226 9.05 -15.01 -3.13
N PHE A 227 8.31 -14.14 -3.81
CA PHE A 227 6.87 -14.05 -3.59
C PHE A 227 6.19 -15.29 -4.18
N GLY A 228 5.63 -16.14 -3.33
CA GLY A 228 4.96 -17.37 -3.76
C GLY A 228 3.68 -17.13 -4.58
N LEU A 229 3.04 -15.96 -4.45
CA LEU A 229 1.94 -15.54 -5.30
C LEU A 229 2.32 -14.28 -6.10
N ARG A 230 2.36 -14.38 -7.43
CA ARG A 230 2.69 -13.26 -8.32
C ARG A 230 1.58 -13.03 -9.31
N LEU A 231 0.97 -11.85 -9.25
CA LEU A 231 -0.18 -11.49 -10.07
C LEU A 231 0.22 -10.37 -11.02
N ALA A 232 0.14 -10.65 -12.32
CA ALA A 232 0.46 -9.69 -13.36
C ALA A 232 -0.78 -8.88 -13.77
N PHE A 233 -0.63 -7.57 -13.86
CA PHE A 233 -1.66 -6.61 -14.25
C PHE A 233 -1.23 -5.86 -15.51
N TYR A 234 -1.81 -6.23 -16.65
CA TYR A 234 -1.49 -5.64 -17.94
C TYR A 234 -2.40 -4.48 -18.29
N ARG A 235 -2.01 -3.69 -19.30
CA ARG A 235 -2.88 -2.69 -19.92
C ARG A 235 -4.22 -3.29 -20.28
N ILE A 236 -5.29 -2.60 -19.89
CA ILE A 236 -6.65 -3.00 -20.20
C ILE A 236 -6.99 -2.71 -21.66
N SER A 237 -7.82 -3.57 -22.25
CA SER A 237 -8.33 -3.36 -23.61
C SER A 237 -9.29 -2.16 -23.66
N GLN A 238 -9.54 -1.63 -24.86
CA GLN A 238 -10.59 -0.60 -25.04
C GLN A 238 -11.96 -1.12 -24.59
N GLN A 239 -12.27 -2.37 -24.92
CA GLN A 239 -13.53 -3.01 -24.52
C GLN A 239 -13.68 -3.03 -22.99
N THR A 240 -12.64 -3.47 -22.28
CA THR A 240 -12.61 -3.48 -20.81
C THR A 240 -12.71 -2.07 -20.23
N TYR A 241 -12.01 -1.10 -20.82
CA TYR A 241 -12.12 0.31 -20.42
C TYR A 241 -13.55 0.83 -20.52
N LEU A 242 -14.23 0.59 -21.65
CA LEU A 242 -15.63 0.99 -21.87
C LEU A 242 -16.60 0.25 -20.94
N GLN A 243 -16.33 -1.02 -20.62
CA GLN A 243 -17.10 -1.76 -19.60
C GLN A 243 -16.99 -1.12 -18.23
N ILE A 244 -15.78 -0.71 -17.81
CA ILE A 244 -15.56 0.00 -16.53
C ILE A 244 -16.30 1.34 -16.53
N VAL A 245 -16.27 2.09 -17.64
CA VAL A 245 -16.99 3.36 -17.80
C VAL A 245 -18.49 3.14 -17.63
N SER A 246 -19.07 2.17 -18.35
CA SER A 246 -20.50 1.84 -18.23
C SER A 246 -20.88 1.43 -16.81
N HIS A 247 -20.06 0.61 -16.15
CA HIS A 247 -20.28 0.18 -14.77
C HIS A 247 -20.35 1.36 -13.81
N TYR A 248 -19.37 2.27 -13.86
CA TYR A 248 -19.38 3.45 -12.99
C TYR A 248 -20.51 4.43 -13.32
N ALA A 249 -20.86 4.60 -14.61
CA ALA A 249 -22.00 5.42 -15.01
C ALA A 249 -23.31 4.87 -14.43
N GLN A 250 -23.55 3.56 -14.56
CA GLN A 250 -24.70 2.88 -13.98
C GLN A 250 -24.71 3.02 -12.45
N LYS A 251 -23.57 2.79 -11.78
CA LYS A 251 -23.44 2.91 -10.33
C LYS A 251 -23.77 4.32 -9.82
N ARG A 252 -23.56 5.36 -10.64
CA ARG A 252 -23.89 6.76 -10.32
C ARG A 252 -25.25 7.22 -10.84
N GLY A 253 -26.01 6.35 -11.51
CA GLY A 253 -27.31 6.72 -12.08
C GLY A 253 -27.21 7.71 -13.25
N ILE A 254 -26.09 7.75 -13.97
CA ILE A 254 -25.94 8.58 -15.17
C ILE A 254 -26.76 7.97 -16.31
N THR A 255 -27.69 8.74 -16.89
CA THR A 255 -28.66 8.28 -17.89
C THR A 255 -28.30 8.63 -19.33
N ILE A 256 -27.05 9.02 -19.59
CA ILE A 256 -26.57 9.33 -20.96
C ILE A 256 -26.62 8.06 -21.82
N PRO A 257 -27.03 8.15 -23.11
CA PRO A 257 -26.96 7.01 -24.04
C PRO A 257 -25.57 6.39 -24.09
N THR A 258 -25.49 5.05 -24.09
CA THR A 258 -24.21 4.32 -24.00
C THR A 258 -23.20 4.71 -25.07
N GLU A 259 -23.65 4.90 -26.32
CA GLU A 259 -22.78 5.32 -27.43
C GLU A 259 -22.16 6.71 -27.20
N GLU A 260 -22.94 7.64 -26.66
CA GLU A 260 -22.46 8.99 -26.35
C GLU A 260 -21.48 8.98 -25.18
N LEU A 261 -21.81 8.22 -24.13
CA LEU A 261 -20.93 8.00 -22.99
C LEU A 261 -19.58 7.40 -23.42
N HIS A 262 -19.62 6.37 -24.29
CA HIS A 262 -18.42 5.70 -24.77
C HIS A 262 -17.57 6.61 -25.63
N ARG A 263 -18.19 7.38 -26.53
CA ARG A 263 -17.47 8.38 -27.34
C ARG A 263 -16.75 9.40 -26.46
N ALA A 264 -17.46 10.00 -25.50
CA ALA A 264 -16.88 10.97 -24.57
C ALA A 264 -15.75 10.36 -23.72
N ALA A 265 -15.90 9.09 -23.31
CA ALA A 265 -14.87 8.38 -22.55
C ALA A 265 -13.59 8.13 -23.37
N LEU A 266 -13.71 7.86 -24.67
CA LEU A 266 -12.56 7.69 -25.57
C LEU A 266 -11.87 9.02 -25.84
N GLU A 267 -12.61 10.13 -25.96
CA GLU A 267 -12.04 11.48 -26.07
C GLU A 267 -11.28 11.87 -24.79
N TRP A 268 -11.83 11.56 -23.62
CA TRP A 268 -11.16 11.75 -22.33
C TRP A 268 -9.87 10.93 -22.22
N GLU A 269 -9.93 9.66 -22.64
CA GLU A 269 -8.77 8.76 -22.62
C GLU A 269 -7.63 9.27 -23.51
N ALA A 270 -7.94 9.82 -24.68
CA ALA A 270 -6.94 10.31 -25.63
C ALA A 270 -6.08 11.46 -25.09
N SER A 271 -6.60 12.24 -24.14
CA SER A 271 -5.85 13.30 -23.44
C SER A 271 -5.17 12.83 -22.14
N SER A 272 -5.36 11.56 -21.76
CA SER A 272 -4.85 10.95 -20.53
C SER A 272 -3.58 10.12 -20.77
N SER A 273 -3.01 9.54 -19.70
CA SER A 273 -1.83 8.65 -19.76
C SER A 273 -2.14 7.22 -20.29
N GLY A 274 -3.23 7.07 -21.04
CA GLY A 274 -3.73 5.80 -21.58
C GLY A 274 -4.85 5.15 -20.76
N ARG A 275 -5.32 4.00 -21.24
CA ARG A 275 -6.47 3.26 -20.68
C ARG A 275 -6.15 2.65 -19.33
N SER A 276 -6.95 2.98 -18.33
CA SER A 276 -6.89 2.36 -17.01
C SER A 276 -8.23 2.52 -16.28
N GLY A 277 -8.48 1.69 -15.27
CA GLY A 277 -9.66 1.84 -14.42
C GLY A 277 -9.65 3.18 -13.66
N ARG A 278 -8.45 3.69 -13.33
CA ARG A 278 -8.28 5.05 -12.76
C ARG A 278 -8.80 6.13 -13.70
N VAL A 279 -8.42 6.08 -14.99
CA VAL A 279 -8.86 7.07 -15.99
C VAL A 279 -10.36 7.00 -16.20
N ALA A 280 -10.94 5.79 -16.25
CA ALA A 280 -12.39 5.61 -16.34
C ALA A 280 -13.12 6.22 -15.13
N PHE A 281 -12.63 5.98 -13.91
CA PHE A 281 -13.19 6.56 -12.69
C PHE A 281 -13.09 8.10 -12.67
N GLN A 282 -11.96 8.65 -13.11
CA GLN A 282 -11.76 10.10 -13.22
C GLN A 282 -12.75 10.73 -14.22
N PHE A 283 -12.89 10.13 -15.40
CA PHE A 283 -13.87 10.54 -16.41
C PHE A 283 -15.29 10.57 -15.85
N ILE A 284 -15.75 9.47 -15.25
CA ILE A 284 -17.12 9.40 -14.69
C ILE A 284 -17.30 10.38 -13.51
N THR A 285 -16.23 10.72 -12.79
CA THR A 285 -16.28 11.71 -11.69
C THR A 285 -16.43 13.12 -12.19
N ASP A 286 -15.68 13.48 -13.22
CA ASP A 286 -15.83 14.75 -13.89
C ASP A 286 -17.22 14.89 -14.53
N LEU A 287 -17.64 13.89 -15.31
CA LEU A 287 -18.94 13.86 -15.98
C LEU A 287 -20.11 13.99 -14.98
N ALA A 288 -20.09 13.24 -13.88
CA ALA A 288 -21.12 13.34 -12.85
C ALA A 288 -21.19 14.75 -12.23
N GLY A 289 -20.03 15.38 -12.00
CA GLY A 289 -19.96 16.75 -11.51
C GLY A 289 -20.54 17.77 -12.49
N GLN A 290 -20.21 17.64 -13.78
CA GLN A 290 -20.74 18.53 -14.83
C GLN A 290 -22.26 18.43 -14.98
N LEU A 291 -22.82 17.22 -14.93
CA LEU A 291 -24.26 17.00 -15.00
C LEU A 291 -24.98 17.62 -13.78
N ALA A 292 -24.47 17.39 -12.58
CA ALA A 292 -25.05 17.95 -11.37
C ALA A 292 -25.05 19.49 -11.35
N LEU A 293 -24.04 20.14 -11.92
CA LEU A 293 -24.02 21.60 -12.05
C LEU A 293 -25.04 22.11 -13.08
N THR A 294 -25.30 21.34 -14.13
CA THR A 294 -26.26 21.70 -15.17
C THR A 294 -27.70 21.55 -14.66
N ASP A 295 -27.99 20.48 -13.93
CA ASP A 295 -29.30 20.23 -13.33
C ASP A 295 -29.66 21.25 -12.24
N ASN A 296 -28.66 21.73 -11.48
CA ASN A 296 -28.88 22.78 -10.46
C ASN A 296 -28.99 24.20 -11.04
N ALA A 297 -28.68 24.38 -12.32
CA ALA A 297 -28.79 25.68 -13.02
C ALA A 297 -30.14 25.85 -13.75
N GLN A 298 -31.00 24.81 -13.76
CA GLN A 298 -32.37 24.83 -14.28
C GLN A 298 -33.39 24.97 -13.16
#